data_AF-A0A2I1GE45-F1
#
_entry.id   AF-A0A2I1GE45-F1
#
_cell.length_a   1.000
_cell.length_b   1.000
_cell.length_c   1.000
_cell.angle_alpha   90.00
_cell.angle_beta   90.00
_cell.angle_gamma   90.00
#
_symmetry.space_group_name_H-M   'P 1'
#
loop_
_entity.id
_entity.type
_entity.pdbx_description
1 polymer ?
#
loop_
_entity_poly.entity_id
_entity_poly.type
_entity_poly.pdbx_seq_one_letter_code
_entity_poly.pdbx_strand_id
1 'polypeptide(L)'
;MGQDKLKVLQFFDLNKVLLPTCANVIRDLWNGFFDLYTAIRDPNTDPKMFKKDAKMWLKIFLTPSTEILNSDNFVQSLYRSNDVTPYMHILVFHIHEFIEKHKKWGLKSFSCAPVENKNH
;
A
#
# COMPACT_ATOMS: atom_id res chain seq x y z
N MET A 1 -3.54 -12.16 -1.14
CA MET A 1 -2.10 -12.12 -1.48
C MET A 1 -1.50 -13.45 -1.07
N GLY A 2 -0.71 -14.08 -1.94
CA GLY A 2 -0.04 -15.35 -1.63
C GLY A 2 1.05 -15.18 -0.56
N GLN A 3 1.43 -16.28 0.09
CA GLN A 3 2.37 -16.28 1.21
C GLN A 3 3.74 -15.71 0.85
N ASP A 4 4.27 -16.04 -0.33
CA ASP A 4 5.59 -15.55 -0.75
C ASP A 4 5.58 -14.04 -0.99
N LYS A 5 4.50 -13.51 -1.58
CA LYS A 5 4.31 -12.07 -1.76
C LYS A 5 4.25 -11.34 -0.42
N LEU A 6 3.64 -11.94 0.61
CA LEU A 6 3.60 -11.38 1.96
C LEU A 6 4.96 -11.41 2.66
N LYS A 7 5.73 -12.48 2.46
CA LYS A 7 7.11 -12.56 2.97
C LYS A 7 8.00 -11.51 2.35
N VAL A 8 7.89 -11.31 1.03
CA VAL A 8 8.64 -10.26 0.32
C VAL A 8 8.28 -8.88 0.89
N LEU A 9 6.98 -8.57 0.95
CA LEU A 9 6.50 -7.27 1.44
C LEU A 9 7.03 -6.93 2.85
N GLN A 10 7.06 -7.91 3.75
CA GLN A 10 7.45 -7.68 5.15
C GLN A 10 8.97 -7.78 5.39
N PHE A 11 9.65 -8.74 4.79
CA PHE A 11 10.97 -9.16 5.27
C PHE A 11 12.09 -9.07 4.23
N PHE A 12 11.78 -8.75 2.97
CA PHE A 12 12.82 -8.67 1.95
C PHE A 12 13.79 -7.52 2.23
N ASP A 13 15.08 -7.82 2.33
CA ASP A 13 16.09 -6.80 2.55
C ASP A 13 16.33 -5.99 1.27
N LEU A 14 15.78 -4.78 1.25
CA LEU A 14 15.86 -3.85 0.12
C LEU A 14 17.28 -3.36 -0.14
N ASN A 15 18.17 -3.38 0.86
CA ASN A 15 19.57 -2.96 0.69
C ASN A 15 20.35 -3.91 -0.24
N LYS A 16 19.83 -5.11 -0.52
CA LYS A 16 20.42 -6.03 -1.48
C LYS A 16 20.30 -5.57 -2.93
N VAL A 17 19.38 -4.65 -3.22
CA VAL A 17 19.01 -4.23 -4.58
C VAL A 17 18.92 -2.73 -4.77
N LEU A 18 18.86 -1.95 -3.69
CA LEU A 18 18.75 -0.49 -3.71
C LEU A 18 19.82 0.15 -2.83
N LEU A 19 20.16 1.42 -3.13
CA LEU A 19 20.97 2.25 -2.25
C LEU A 19 20.24 2.47 -0.91
N PRO A 20 20.94 2.57 0.24
CA PRO A 20 20.31 2.65 1.56
C PRO A 20 19.25 3.74 1.72
N THR A 21 19.48 4.91 1.14
CA THR A 21 18.51 6.03 1.16
C THR A 21 17.22 5.68 0.42
N CYS A 22 17.32 5.11 -0.78
CA CYS A 22 16.18 4.62 -1.55
C CYS A 22 15.48 3.44 -0.86
N ALA A 23 16.26 2.51 -0.30
CA ALA A 23 15.77 1.35 0.42
C ALA A 23 14.88 1.74 1.61
N ASN A 24 15.27 2.77 2.38
CA ASN A 24 14.49 3.28 3.51
C ASN A 24 13.15 3.87 3.05
N VAL A 25 13.15 4.67 1.98
CA VAL A 25 11.91 5.27 1.46
C VAL A 25 10.96 4.20 0.91
N ILE A 26 11.48 3.22 0.17
CA ILE A 26 10.67 2.08 -0.31
C ILE A 26 10.17 1.22 0.86
N ARG A 27 10.97 1.06 1.91
CA ARG A 27 10.56 0.36 3.13
C ARG A 27 9.36 1.03 3.79
N ASP A 28 9.38 2.35 3.94
CA ASP A 28 8.25 3.11 4.52
C ASP A 28 6.99 2.96 3.66
N LEU A 29 7.13 3.01 2.33
CA LEU A 29 6.03 2.78 1.40
C LEU A 29 5.44 1.36 1.53
N TRP A 30 6.29 0.34 1.66
CA TRP A 30 5.89 -1.07 1.81
C TRP A 30 5.24 -1.34 3.16
N ASN A 31 5.79 -0.78 4.24
CA ASN A 31 5.21 -0.87 5.58
C ASN A 31 3.82 -0.22 5.61
N GLY A 32 3.68 1.00 5.08
CA GLY A 32 2.37 1.67 5.01
C GLY A 32 1.35 0.88 4.16
N PHE A 33 1.78 0.24 3.07
CA PHE A 33 0.91 -0.65 2.31
C PHE A 33 0.50 -1.90 3.12
N PHE A 34 1.44 -2.48 3.88
CA PHE A 34 1.17 -3.62 4.74
C PHE A 34 0.19 -3.28 5.87
N ASP A 35 0.29 -2.08 6.45
CA ASP A 35 -0.66 -1.59 7.45
C ASP A 35 -2.07 -1.47 6.88
N LEU A 36 -2.22 -0.86 5.69
CA LEU A 36 -3.51 -0.80 4.99
C LEU A 36 -4.05 -2.19 4.65
N TYR A 37 -3.18 -3.09 4.20
CA TYR A 37 -3.55 -4.46 3.89
C TYR A 37 -4.02 -5.23 5.13
N THR A 38 -3.46 -4.94 6.30
CA THR A 38 -3.90 -5.53 7.56
C THR A 38 -5.22 -4.91 8.02
N ALA A 39 -5.32 -3.58 7.96
CA ALA A 39 -6.51 -2.83 8.36
C ALA A 39 -7.75 -3.22 7.55
N ILE A 40 -7.65 -3.38 6.22
CA ILE A 40 -8.82 -3.78 5.40
C ILE A 40 -9.36 -5.18 5.75
N ARG A 41 -8.57 -6.00 6.45
CA ARG A 41 -8.94 -7.35 6.88
C ARG A 41 -9.43 -7.42 8.32
N ASP A 42 -9.22 -6.38 9.09
CA ASP A 42 -9.68 -6.28 10.47
C ASP A 42 -11.14 -5.79 10.48
N PRO A 43 -12.09 -6.57 11.02
CA PRO A 43 -13.50 -6.16 11.12
C PRO A 43 -13.74 -4.93 12.00
N ASN A 44 -12.77 -4.56 12.85
CA ASN A 44 -12.85 -3.43 13.76
C ASN A 44 -12.31 -2.13 13.16
N THR A 45 -11.74 -2.17 11.96
CA THR A 45 -11.17 -0.99 11.30
C THR A 45 -12.21 0.13 11.17
N ASP A 46 -11.83 1.31 11.64
CA ASP A 46 -12.62 2.52 11.44
C ASP A 46 -12.46 3.03 9.99
N PRO A 47 -13.56 3.21 9.22
CA PRO A 47 -13.49 3.68 7.84
C PRO A 47 -12.81 5.05 7.68
N LYS A 48 -12.99 5.97 8.64
CA LYS A 48 -12.43 7.33 8.56
C LYS A 48 -10.92 7.30 8.79
N MET A 49 -10.45 6.50 9.75
CA MET A 49 -9.03 6.24 9.97
C MET A 49 -8.42 5.59 8.73
N PHE A 50 -9.04 4.54 8.19
CA PHE A 50 -8.57 3.88 6.97
C PHE A 50 -8.40 4.87 5.81
N LYS A 51 -9.40 5.74 5.56
CA LYS A 51 -9.33 6.77 4.52
C LYS A 51 -8.16 7.72 4.73
N LYS A 52 -7.93 8.15 5.97
CA LYS A 52 -6.83 9.06 6.32
C LYS A 52 -5.49 8.40 6.05
N ASP A 53 -5.31 7.17 6.50
CA ASP A 53 -4.06 6.43 6.36
C ASP A 53 -3.78 6.09 4.90
N ALA A 54 -4.80 5.71 4.13
CA ALA A 54 -4.67 5.43 2.70
C ALA A 54 -4.25 6.68 1.90
N LYS A 55 -4.78 7.86 2.27
CA LYS A 55 -4.35 9.13 1.68
C LYS A 55 -2.92 9.50 2.09
N MET A 56 -2.51 9.22 3.32
CA MET A 56 -1.14 9.46 3.78
C MET A 56 -0.16 8.56 3.01
N TRP A 57 -0.49 7.28 2.87
CA TRP A 57 0.26 6.34 2.05
C TRP A 57 0.38 6.80 0.58
N LEU A 58 -0.70 7.30 -0.03
CA LEU A 58 -0.66 7.85 -1.38
C LEU A 58 0.27 9.07 -1.47
N LYS A 59 0.35 9.91 -0.43
CA LYS A 59 1.32 11.02 -0.40
C LYS A 59 2.76 10.51 -0.37
N ILE A 60 3.06 9.43 0.35
CA ILE A 60 4.38 8.80 0.32
C ILE A 60 4.69 8.31 -1.09
N PHE A 61 3.74 7.62 -1.73
CA PHE A 61 3.89 7.15 -3.12
C PHE A 61 4.18 8.30 -4.10
N LEU A 62 3.48 9.42 -3.96
CA LEU A 62 3.61 10.62 -4.80
C LEU A 62 4.69 11.60 -4.31
N THR A 63 5.55 11.20 -3.37
CA THR A 63 6.53 12.14 -2.79
C THR A 63 7.40 12.72 -3.92
N PRO A 64 7.36 14.05 -4.13
CA PRO A 64 8.09 14.68 -5.21
C PRO A 64 9.60 14.63 -4.96
N SER A 65 10.38 14.73 -6.03
CA SER A 65 11.82 14.85 -5.91
C SER A 65 12.13 16.19 -5.24
N THR A 66 12.91 16.19 -4.17
CA THR A 66 13.40 17.44 -3.59
C THR A 66 14.47 17.98 -4.54
N GLU A 67 14.06 18.78 -5.53
CA GLU A 67 14.96 19.55 -6.36
C GLU A 67 15.52 20.70 -5.52
N ILE A 68 16.63 20.46 -4.83
CA ILE A 68 17.61 21.53 -4.60
C ILE A 68 18.76 21.24 -5.55
N LEU A 69 18.76 21.94 -6.70
CA LEU A 69 19.89 21.97 -7.61
C LEU A 69 21.14 22.37 -6.81
N ASN A 70 22.19 21.54 -6.85
CA ASN A 70 23.51 21.74 -6.23
C ASN A 70 23.66 21.43 -4.72
N SER A 71 22.87 20.52 -4.14
CA SER A 71 23.27 19.88 -2.88
C SER A 71 23.35 18.37 -3.06
N ASP A 72 24.25 17.70 -2.34
CA ASP A 72 24.36 16.23 -2.28
C ASP A 72 23.09 15.52 -1.75
N ASN A 73 22.00 16.27 -1.51
CA ASN A 73 20.71 15.81 -0.97
C ASN A 73 19.62 15.68 -2.06
N PHE A 74 19.97 15.24 -3.27
CA PHE A 74 18.95 14.91 -4.28
C PHE A 74 18.14 13.69 -3.82
N VAL A 75 16.87 13.91 -3.50
CA VAL A 75 15.91 12.82 -3.28
C VAL A 75 15.09 12.70 -4.55
N GLN A 76 15.29 11.62 -5.31
CA GLN A 76 14.47 11.33 -6.50
C GLN A 76 13.03 11.00 -6.08
N SER A 77 12.04 11.49 -6.83
CA SER A 77 10.63 11.10 -6.63
C SER A 77 10.49 9.60 -6.81
N LEU A 78 9.68 8.96 -5.96
CA LEU A 78 9.42 7.52 -6.09
C LEU A 78 8.61 7.23 -7.36
N TYR A 79 7.43 7.84 -7.47
CA TYR A 79 6.46 7.59 -8.54
C TYR A 79 5.69 8.86 -8.91
N ARG A 80 5.15 8.90 -10.12
CA ARG A 80 4.33 9.99 -10.65
C ARG A 80 2.85 9.68 -10.49
N SER A 81 2.00 10.70 -10.60
CA SER A 81 0.54 10.52 -10.58
C SER A 81 0.03 9.57 -11.66
N ASN A 82 0.70 9.52 -12.82
CA ASN A 82 0.35 8.60 -13.91
C ASN A 82 0.67 7.13 -13.60
N ASP A 83 1.49 6.86 -12.58
CA ASP A 83 1.87 5.50 -12.16
C ASP A 83 0.86 4.90 -11.16
N VAL A 84 -0.17 5.67 -10.76
CA VAL A 84 -1.23 5.19 -9.88
C VAL A 84 -2.10 4.18 -10.63
N THR A 85 -2.04 2.92 -10.19
CA THR A 85 -2.83 1.84 -10.80
C THR A 85 -4.31 1.90 -10.37
N PRO A 86 -5.23 1.27 -11.13
CA PRO A 86 -6.64 1.16 -10.73
C PRO A 86 -6.85 0.57 -9.33
N TYR A 87 -6.03 -0.42 -8.93
CA TYR A 87 -6.11 -1.01 -7.60
C TYR A 87 -5.73 -0.04 -6.48
N MET A 88 -4.74 0.82 -6.71
CA MET A 88 -4.38 1.88 -5.77
C MET A 88 -5.49 2.92 -5.67
N HIS A 89 -6.09 3.30 -6.80
CA HIS A 89 -7.22 4.21 -6.82
C HIS A 89 -8.39 3.66 -5.99
N ILE A 90 -8.77 2.39 -6.21
CA ILE A 90 -9.82 1.73 -5.41
C ILE A 90 -9.44 1.69 -3.93
N LEU A 91 -8.20 1.30 -3.61
CA LEU A 91 -7.69 1.22 -2.24
C LEU A 91 -7.86 2.56 -1.50
N VAL A 92 -7.45 3.67 -2.13
CA VAL A 92 -7.41 4.98 -1.49
C VAL A 92 -8.78 5.66 -1.46
N PHE A 93 -9.55 5.53 -2.53
CA PHE A 93 -10.76 6.33 -2.71
C PHE A 93 -12.07 5.59 -2.42
N HIS A 94 -12.09 4.25 -2.48
CA HIS A 94 -13.36 3.50 -2.40
C HIS A 94 -13.43 2.47 -1.26
N ILE A 95 -12.29 1.92 -0.82
CA ILE A 95 -12.32 0.87 0.21
C ILE A 95 -12.94 1.34 1.53
N HIS A 96 -12.73 2.59 1.95
CA HIS A 96 -13.36 3.09 3.17
C HIS A 96 -14.90 3.06 3.11
N GLU A 97 -15.49 3.42 1.97
CA GLU A 97 -16.95 3.33 1.74
C GLU A 97 -17.41 1.87 1.76
N PHE A 98 -16.58 0.98 1.23
CA PHE A 98 -16.84 -0.46 1.25
C PHE A 98 -16.85 -1.02 2.67
N ILE A 99 -15.86 -0.67 3.49
CA ILE A 99 -15.79 -1.08 4.91
C ILE A 99 -17.03 -0.57 5.65
N GLU A 100 -17.44 0.67 5.42
CA GLU A 100 -18.61 1.27 6.05
C GLU A 100 -19.91 0.54 5.67
N LYS A 101 -20.12 0.29 4.37
CA LYS A 101 -21.34 -0.38 3.86
C LYS A 101 -21.41 -1.86 4.22
N HIS A 102 -20.28 -2.55 4.26
CA HIS A 102 -20.22 -4.02 4.37
C HIS A 102 -19.57 -4.51 5.67
N LYS A 103 -19.54 -3.68 6.72
CA LYS A 103 -18.94 -4.01 8.02
C LYS A 103 -19.40 -5.37 8.59
N LYS A 104 -20.67 -5.72 8.39
CA LYS A 104 -21.24 -7.01 8.83
C LYS A 104 -20.59 -8.23 8.20
N TRP A 105 -20.26 -8.17 6.91
CA TRP A 105 -19.78 -9.32 6.13
C TRP A 105 -18.26 -9.32 5.98
N GLY A 106 -17.63 -8.15 6.06
CA GLY A 106 -16.19 -7.99 5.86
C GLY A 106 -15.75 -8.28 4.42
N LEU A 107 -14.52 -7.87 4.08
CA LEU A 107 -13.99 -7.97 2.71
C LEU A 107 -13.88 -9.41 2.21
N LYS A 108 -13.56 -10.37 3.09
CA LYS A 108 -13.36 -11.78 2.72
C LYS A 108 -14.58 -12.41 2.04
N SER A 109 -15.78 -11.99 2.44
CA SER A 109 -17.04 -12.48 1.87
C SER A 109 -17.23 -12.12 0.40
N PHE A 110 -16.46 -11.15 -0.11
CA PHE A 110 -16.49 -10.68 -1.49
C PHE A 110 -15.23 -11.08 -2.27
N SER A 111 -14.40 -11.97 -1.72
CA SER A 111 -13.19 -12.45 -2.37
C SER A 111 -13.48 -13.63 -3.32
N CYS A 112 -12.81 -13.64 -4.47
CA CYS A 112 -12.83 -14.76 -5.41
C CYS A 112 -11.90 -15.92 -5.02
N ALA A 113 -11.17 -15.84 -3.90
CA ALA A 113 -10.23 -16.88 -3.49
C ALA A 113 -10.84 -18.30 -3.42
N PRO A 114 -12.10 -18.51 -2.95
CA PRO A 114 -12.72 -19.83 -2.96
C PRO A 114 -12.92 -20.40 -4.37
N VAL A 115 -13.09 -19.54 -5.39
CA VAL A 115 -13.21 -19.95 -6.80
C VAL A 115 -11.85 -20.38 -7.33
N GLU A 116 -10.80 -19.60 -7.05
CA GLU A 116 -9.42 -19.92 -7.46
C GLU A 116 -8.92 -21.23 -6.83
N ASN A 117 -9.24 -21.48 -5.56
CA ASN A 117 -8.85 -22.70 -4.85
C ASN A 117 -9.49 -23.98 -5.43
N LYS A 118 -10.58 -23.87 -6.20
CA LYS A 118 -11.19 -25.04 -6.87
C LYS A 118 -10.46 -25.46 -8.14
N ASN A 119 -9.56 -24.62 -8.67
CA ASN A 119 -8.81 -24.89 -9.89
C ASN A 119 -7.50 -25.66 -9.63
N HIS A 120 -7.22 -26.02 -8.38
CA HIS A 120 -6.05 -26.74 -7.90
C HIS A 120 -6.49 -27.94 -7.06
#